data_AF-A0A8X7TCR2-F1
#
_entry.id   AF-A0A8X7TCR2-F1
#
_cell.length_a   1.000
_cell.length_b   1.000
_cell.length_c   1.000
_cell.angle_alpha   90.00
_cell.angle_beta   90.00
_cell.angle_gamma   90.00
#
_symmetry.space_group_name_H-M   'P 1'
#
loop_
_entity.id
_entity.type
_entity.pdbx_description
1 polymer ?
#
loop_
_entity_poly.entity_id
_entity_poly.type
_entity_poly.pdbx_seq_one_letter_code
_entity_poly.pdbx_strand_id
1 'polypeptide(L)'
;MWPFTKTNDAPNNKLGNGLPTELKEFLLKENSESKHFGFDESSKFDALPHDKQVRNKLDRLPRMSENEAFQLEEYKASNQLYNVVSINCAEIEYNLHQCYQQFSTIRNMFQYPCFKQQNAVRSCKNLQSDGFKVLHYQDCYNVEQCTAMKSFVDQVFVKNFGKLGEFSDNPENSKAYYRDLNDGFRYFWS
;
A
#
# COMPACT_ATOMS: atom_id res chain seq x y z
N MET A 1 9.81 -10.10 -32.77
CA MET A 1 10.41 -8.75 -32.71
C MET A 1 9.36 -7.79 -32.14
N TRP A 2 9.57 -7.30 -30.92
CA TRP A 2 8.76 -6.23 -30.31
C TRP A 2 9.19 -4.86 -30.87
N PRO A 3 8.28 -3.92 -31.15
CA PRO A 3 8.59 -2.74 -31.98
C PRO A 3 8.95 -1.50 -31.15
N PHE A 4 9.78 -1.62 -30.11
CA PHE A 4 10.14 -0.46 -29.26
C PHE A 4 11.65 -0.32 -29.03
N THR A 5 12.45 -0.50 -30.08
CA THR A 5 13.88 -0.17 -29.99
C THR A 5 14.31 0.89 -31.00
N LYS A 6 14.92 1.94 -30.41
CA LYS A 6 15.72 3.06 -30.97
C LYS A 6 14.91 4.28 -31.45
N THR A 7 15.23 5.53 -31.09
CA THR A 7 16.51 6.17 -30.73
C THR A 7 16.33 7.39 -29.81
N ASN A 8 17.40 7.72 -29.09
CA ASN A 8 17.73 8.97 -28.38
C ASN A 8 17.07 10.25 -28.94
N ASP A 9 16.40 11.02 -28.07
CA ASP A 9 16.64 12.45 -27.85
C ASP A 9 15.85 12.95 -26.63
N ALA A 10 16.43 13.91 -25.91
CA ALA A 10 15.93 14.49 -24.67
C ALA A 10 14.75 15.49 -24.92
N PRO A 11 14.16 16.13 -23.88
CA PRO A 11 12.76 15.98 -23.53
C PRO A 11 11.89 17.17 -23.98
N ASN A 12 10.58 16.89 -24.04
CA ASN A 12 9.45 17.81 -24.20
C ASN A 12 8.99 18.13 -25.63
N ASN A 13 7.70 17.89 -25.83
CA ASN A 13 6.87 18.20 -26.98
C ASN A 13 7.10 17.35 -28.23
N LYS A 14 6.52 16.14 -28.24
CA LYS A 14 5.90 15.50 -29.44
C LYS A 14 5.26 14.16 -29.04
N LEU A 15 4.03 14.20 -28.51
CA LEU A 15 3.12 13.06 -28.69
C LEU A 15 2.86 12.96 -30.20
N GLY A 16 3.46 11.95 -30.84
CA GLY A 16 3.60 11.83 -32.29
C GLY A 16 2.34 12.17 -33.08
N ASN A 17 2.52 12.84 -34.22
CA ASN A 17 1.47 13.27 -35.15
C ASN A 17 0.75 12.11 -35.87
N GLY A 18 0.95 10.86 -35.42
CA GLY A 18 0.40 9.65 -36.04
C GLY A 18 -0.63 8.91 -35.20
N LEU A 19 -0.95 9.37 -33.98
CA LEU A 19 -2.06 8.78 -33.23
C LEU A 19 -3.39 9.40 -33.67
N PRO A 20 -4.42 8.58 -34.00
CA PRO A 20 -5.78 9.06 -34.23
C PRO A 20 -6.22 9.96 -33.08
N THR A 21 -6.93 11.05 -33.40
CA THR A 21 -7.33 12.08 -32.42
C THR A 21 -8.05 11.45 -31.21
N GLU A 22 -8.88 10.44 -31.46
CA GLU A 22 -9.62 9.67 -30.45
C GLU A 22 -8.69 8.93 -29.46
N LEU A 23 -7.55 8.41 -29.92
CA LEU A 23 -6.56 7.75 -29.07
C LEU A 23 -5.70 8.75 -28.29
N LYS A 24 -5.41 9.92 -28.87
CA LYS A 24 -4.76 11.01 -28.13
C LYS A 24 -5.66 11.55 -27.03
N GLU A 25 -6.94 11.74 -27.33
CA GLU A 25 -7.93 12.13 -26.34
C GLU A 25 -8.15 11.04 -25.29
N PHE A 26 -8.19 9.77 -25.69
CA PHE A 26 -8.26 8.65 -24.74
C PHE A 26 -7.04 8.61 -23.82
N LEU A 27 -5.82 8.74 -24.37
CA LEU A 27 -4.58 8.72 -23.60
C LEU A 27 -4.43 9.96 -22.73
N LEU A 28 -4.84 11.14 -23.19
CA LEU A 28 -4.86 12.35 -22.37
C LEU A 28 -5.93 12.25 -21.27
N LYS A 29 -7.08 11.62 -21.53
CA LYS A 29 -8.17 11.38 -20.57
C LYS A 29 -7.86 10.26 -19.57
N GLU A 30 -7.05 9.27 -19.95
CA GLU A 30 -6.56 8.21 -19.05
C GLU A 30 -5.28 8.61 -18.29
N ASN A 31 -4.44 9.50 -18.83
CA ASN A 31 -3.28 10.05 -18.10
C ASN A 31 -3.62 11.27 -17.25
N SER A 32 -4.70 12.01 -17.54
CA SER A 32 -5.04 13.21 -16.74
C SER A 32 -5.55 12.86 -15.36
N GLU A 33 -6.10 11.66 -15.16
CA GLU A 33 -6.59 11.20 -13.88
C GLU A 33 -6.37 9.70 -13.81
N SER A 34 -5.40 9.29 -13.00
CA SER A 34 -5.47 8.04 -12.25
C SER A 34 -6.89 7.90 -11.70
N LYS A 35 -7.75 7.22 -12.46
CA LYS A 35 -9.15 6.99 -12.11
C LYS A 35 -9.15 6.42 -10.71
N HIS A 36 -9.64 7.25 -9.79
CA HIS A 36 -10.29 6.84 -8.57
C HIS A 36 -11.08 5.56 -8.86
N PHE A 37 -10.57 4.43 -8.38
CA PHE A 37 -11.41 3.30 -8.05
C PHE A 37 -12.45 3.85 -7.08
N GLY A 38 -13.70 3.91 -7.55
CA GLY A 38 -14.75 4.68 -6.92
C GLY A 38 -14.93 4.34 -5.44
N PHE A 39 -15.07 5.38 -4.63
CA PHE A 39 -15.71 5.32 -3.33
C PHE A 39 -16.28 6.71 -3.01
N ASP A 40 -17.60 6.81 -2.92
CA ASP A 40 -18.32 7.88 -2.23
C ASP A 40 -17.90 7.89 -0.74
N GLU A 41 -16.76 8.51 -0.40
CA GLU A 41 -16.35 8.88 0.97
C GLU A 41 -15.33 10.04 0.93
N SER A 42 -15.64 11.12 0.20
CA SER A 42 -14.75 12.25 -0.07
C SER A 42 -14.43 13.16 1.14
N SER A 43 -14.30 12.63 2.35
CA SER A 43 -13.95 13.42 3.54
C SER A 43 -12.89 12.78 4.46
N LYS A 44 -12.28 11.64 4.10
CA LYS A 44 -11.29 10.98 4.99
C LYS A 44 -9.84 11.08 4.54
N PHE A 45 -9.57 11.50 3.30
CA PHE A 45 -8.21 11.60 2.78
C PHE A 45 -8.05 12.81 1.88
N ASP A 46 -7.70 13.95 2.47
CA ASP A 46 -6.92 14.94 1.73
C ASP A 46 -5.52 14.33 1.53
N ALA A 47 -5.31 13.62 0.42
CA ALA A 47 -4.01 13.04 0.06
C ALA A 47 -3.00 14.13 -0.40
N LEU A 48 -3.53 15.27 -0.87
CA LEU A 48 -2.75 16.38 -1.45
C LEU A 48 -1.75 17.08 -0.49
N PRO A 49 -1.98 17.25 0.83
CA PRO A 49 -1.02 17.87 1.74
C PRO A 49 0.21 17.01 1.99
N HIS A 50 0.04 15.68 2.07
CA HIS A 50 1.11 14.74 2.43
C HIS A 50 2.12 14.56 1.29
N ASP A 51 1.66 14.49 0.04
CA ASP A 51 2.53 14.39 -1.14
C ASP A 51 3.54 15.52 -1.25
N LYS A 52 3.14 16.74 -0.88
CA LYS A 52 4.02 17.91 -0.90
C LYS A 52 5.08 17.81 0.21
N GLN A 53 4.69 17.34 1.40
CA GLN A 53 5.62 17.16 2.52
C GLN A 53 6.65 16.08 2.21
N VAL A 54 6.21 14.93 1.67
CA VAL A 54 7.08 13.83 1.24
C VAL A 54 8.10 14.33 0.22
N ARG A 55 7.65 14.98 -0.87
CA ARG A 55 8.55 15.54 -1.89
C ARG A 55 9.53 16.56 -1.32
N ASN A 56 9.04 17.50 -0.51
CA ASN A 56 9.91 18.49 0.13
C ASN A 56 10.97 17.85 1.04
N LYS A 57 10.64 16.74 1.73
CA LYS A 57 11.60 16.01 2.56
C LYS A 57 12.65 15.34 1.67
N LEU A 58 12.21 14.62 0.64
CA LEU A 58 13.10 13.92 -0.31
C LEU A 58 14.06 14.87 -1.01
N ASP A 59 13.60 16.04 -1.45
CA ASP A 59 14.42 17.06 -2.12
C ASP A 59 15.52 17.65 -1.22
N ARG A 60 15.35 17.56 0.11
CA ARG A 60 16.30 18.06 1.11
C ARG A 60 17.29 17.02 1.60
N LEU A 61 17.11 15.75 1.23
CA LEU A 61 17.99 14.70 1.67
C LEU A 61 19.37 14.83 1.01
N PRO A 62 20.45 14.51 1.75
CA PRO A 62 21.76 14.42 1.14
C PRO A 62 21.77 13.32 0.07
N ARG A 63 22.66 13.45 -0.91
CA ARG A 63 22.90 12.37 -1.87
C ARG A 63 23.41 11.15 -1.12
N MET A 64 22.70 10.03 -1.26
CA MET A 64 23.16 8.73 -0.78
C MET A 64 24.40 8.29 -1.57
N SER A 65 25.24 7.49 -0.92
CA SER A 65 26.28 6.73 -1.61
C SER A 65 25.66 5.68 -2.53
N GLU A 66 26.41 5.23 -3.54
CA GLU A 66 25.94 4.18 -4.47
C GLU A 66 25.59 2.88 -3.74
N ASN A 67 26.35 2.53 -2.70
CA ASN A 67 26.08 1.34 -1.89
C ASN A 67 24.77 1.46 -1.10
N GLU A 68 24.51 2.62 -0.49
CA GLU A 68 23.24 2.85 0.24
C GLU A 68 22.04 2.85 -0.71
N ALA A 69 22.18 3.46 -1.89
CA ALA A 69 21.15 3.45 -2.91
C ALA A 69 20.83 2.02 -3.38
N PHE A 70 21.86 1.22 -3.67
CA PHE A 70 21.70 -0.17 -4.05
C PHE A 70 21.01 -1.01 -2.97
N GLN A 71 21.42 -0.85 -1.70
CA GLN A 71 20.79 -1.55 -0.57
C GLN A 71 19.31 -1.16 -0.40
N LEU A 72 18.99 0.13 -0.57
CA LEU A 72 17.62 0.60 -0.50
C LEU A 72 16.77 0.02 -1.65
N GLU A 73 17.30 -0.01 -2.86
CA GLU A 73 16.61 -0.59 -4.02
C GLU A 73 16.35 -2.09 -3.84
N GLU A 74 17.36 -2.85 -3.40
CA GLU A 74 17.22 -4.28 -3.09
C GLU A 74 16.19 -4.52 -1.98
N TYR A 75 16.22 -3.70 -0.93
CA TYR A 75 15.24 -3.76 0.14
C TYR A 75 13.82 -3.49 -0.38
N LYS A 76 13.62 -2.44 -1.18
CA LYS A 76 12.30 -2.09 -1.75
C LYS A 76 11.80 -3.17 -2.71
N ALA A 77 12.70 -3.79 -3.48
CA ALA A 77 12.36 -4.87 -4.40
C ALA A 77 11.88 -6.14 -3.65
N SER A 78 12.54 -6.48 -2.54
CA SER A 78 12.13 -7.62 -1.70
C SER A 78 10.91 -7.31 -0.83
N ASN A 79 10.74 -6.06 -0.39
CA ASN A 79 9.66 -5.60 0.47
C ASN A 79 8.63 -4.74 -0.27
N GLN A 80 8.19 -5.19 -1.46
CA GLN A 80 7.07 -4.55 -2.14
C GLN A 80 5.82 -4.52 -1.24
N LEU A 81 4.92 -3.57 -1.50
CA LEU A 81 3.72 -3.34 -0.70
C LEU A 81 2.92 -4.64 -0.44
N TYR A 82 2.76 -5.48 -1.46
CA TYR A 82 2.03 -6.74 -1.31
C TYR A 82 2.74 -7.72 -0.36
N ASN A 83 4.08 -7.78 -0.39
CA ASN A 83 4.88 -8.65 0.47
C ASN A 83 4.78 -8.20 1.92
N VAL A 84 4.94 -6.90 2.19
CA VAL A 84 4.89 -6.40 3.57
C VAL A 84 3.50 -6.55 4.19
N VAL A 85 2.44 -6.33 3.41
CA VAL A 85 1.07 -6.59 3.84
C VAL A 85 0.86 -8.09 4.12
N SER A 86 1.36 -8.96 3.25
CA SER A 86 1.26 -10.42 3.46
C SER A 86 1.99 -10.86 4.72
N ILE A 87 3.17 -10.29 5.00
CA ILE A 87 3.95 -10.58 6.20
C ILE A 87 3.18 -10.15 7.45
N ASN A 88 2.64 -8.93 7.48
CA ASN A 88 1.90 -8.43 8.65
C ASN A 88 0.60 -9.21 8.88
N CYS A 89 -0.04 -9.72 7.82
CA CYS A 89 -1.27 -10.52 7.94
C CYS A 89 -1.03 -12.03 8.10
N ALA A 90 0.23 -12.49 8.15
CA ALA A 90 0.56 -13.92 8.10
C ALA A 90 -0.03 -14.72 9.27
N GLU A 91 -0.11 -14.13 10.48
CA GLU A 91 -0.72 -14.80 11.64
C GLU A 91 -2.23 -15.05 11.43
N ILE A 92 -2.93 -14.11 10.80
CA ILE A 92 -4.36 -14.21 10.50
C ILE A 92 -4.61 -15.20 9.37
N GLU A 93 -3.74 -15.20 8.35
CA GLU A 93 -3.75 -16.21 7.28
C GLU A 93 -3.51 -17.62 7.82
N TYR A 94 -2.56 -17.77 8.76
CA TYR A 94 -2.31 -19.03 9.43
C TYR A 94 -3.54 -19.51 10.21
N ASN A 95 -4.22 -18.62 10.93
CA ASN A 95 -5.46 -18.96 11.64
C ASN A 95 -6.59 -19.41 10.68
N LEU A 96 -6.72 -18.76 9.52
CA LEU A 96 -7.63 -19.22 8.46
C LEU A 96 -7.26 -20.63 7.96
N HIS A 97 -5.97 -20.90 7.76
CA HIS A 97 -5.51 -22.22 7.35
C HIS A 97 -5.83 -23.30 8.40
N GLN A 98 -5.62 -23.00 9.69
CA GLN A 98 -5.99 -23.89 10.79
C GLN A 98 -7.49 -24.19 10.80
N CYS A 99 -8.33 -23.19 10.54
CA CYS A 99 -9.77 -23.40 10.38
C CYS A 99 -10.05 -24.39 9.24
N TYR A 100 -9.48 -24.19 8.04
CA TYR A 100 -9.70 -25.13 6.93
C TYR A 100 -9.26 -26.57 7.24
N GLN A 101 -8.17 -26.76 8.00
CA GLN A 101 -7.72 -28.10 8.40
C GLN A 101 -8.74 -28.81 9.30
N GLN A 102 -9.38 -28.08 10.23
CA GLN A 102 -10.39 -28.64 11.14
C GLN A 102 -11.66 -29.11 10.43
N PHE A 103 -12.01 -28.50 9.30
CA PHE A 103 -13.22 -28.81 8.53
C PHE A 103 -12.97 -29.69 7.30
N SER A 104 -11.76 -30.25 7.15
CA SER A 104 -11.38 -31.14 6.04
C SER A 104 -12.12 -32.49 5.99
N THR A 105 -12.95 -32.81 7.00
CA THR A 105 -13.76 -34.04 7.03
C THR A 105 -15.13 -33.85 6.36
N ILE A 106 -15.53 -34.84 5.54
CA ILE A 106 -16.77 -34.89 4.73
C ILE A 106 -18.05 -34.51 5.50
N ARG A 107 -18.07 -34.69 6.83
CA ARG A 107 -19.21 -34.40 7.70
C ARG A 107 -19.55 -32.90 7.81
N ASN A 108 -18.62 -32.00 7.46
CA ASN A 108 -18.77 -30.55 7.63
C ASN A 108 -19.02 -29.77 6.32
N MET A 109 -19.27 -30.46 5.20
CA MET A 109 -19.37 -29.87 3.86
C MET A 109 -20.52 -28.85 3.67
N PHE A 110 -21.51 -28.84 4.58
CA PHE A 110 -22.71 -27.98 4.47
C PHE A 110 -22.69 -26.71 5.33
N GLN A 111 -21.60 -26.46 6.08
CA GLN A 111 -21.42 -25.22 6.83
C GLN A 111 -20.25 -24.44 6.24
N TYR A 112 -20.36 -23.12 6.09
CA TYR A 112 -19.26 -22.23 5.70
C TYR A 112 -18.37 -21.96 6.92
N PRO A 113 -17.34 -22.77 7.20
CA PRO A 113 -16.85 -22.89 8.57
C PRO A 113 -15.88 -21.79 8.97
N CYS A 114 -15.36 -21.04 7.99
CA CYS A 114 -14.23 -20.13 8.16
C CYS A 114 -14.50 -18.72 7.63
N PHE A 115 -15.77 -18.35 7.41
CA PHE A 115 -16.14 -17.04 6.86
C PHE A 115 -15.61 -15.87 7.71
N LYS A 116 -15.63 -16.02 9.04
CA LYS A 116 -15.10 -15.02 9.97
C LYS A 116 -13.59 -14.80 9.75
N GLN A 117 -12.81 -15.88 9.68
CA GLN A 117 -11.36 -15.82 9.47
C GLN A 117 -11.03 -15.28 8.07
N GLN A 118 -11.83 -15.62 7.06
CA GLN A 118 -11.68 -15.11 5.70
C GLN A 118 -11.90 -13.59 5.65
N ASN A 119 -12.92 -13.09 6.33
CA ASN A 119 -13.15 -11.64 6.45
C ASN A 119 -12.03 -10.96 7.23
N ALA A 120 -11.53 -11.57 8.31
CA ALA A 120 -10.40 -11.02 9.06
C ALA A 120 -9.14 -10.87 8.19
N VAL A 121 -8.81 -11.87 7.35
CA VAL A 121 -7.70 -11.77 6.39
C VAL A 121 -7.91 -10.62 5.41
N ARG A 122 -9.12 -10.51 4.85
CA ARG A 122 -9.45 -9.43 3.90
C ARG A 122 -9.33 -8.05 4.55
N SER A 123 -9.90 -7.89 5.74
CA SER A 123 -9.83 -6.64 6.51
C SER A 123 -8.39 -6.28 6.87
N CYS A 124 -7.59 -7.26 7.32
CA CYS A 124 -6.16 -7.04 7.58
C CYS A 124 -5.44 -6.52 6.34
N LYS A 125 -5.59 -7.19 5.19
CA LYS A 125 -4.91 -6.78 3.95
C LYS A 125 -5.29 -5.37 3.52
N ASN A 126 -6.57 -5.02 3.60
CA ASN A 126 -7.05 -3.68 3.26
C ASN A 126 -6.48 -2.63 4.22
N LEU A 127 -6.62 -2.84 5.53
CA LEU A 127 -6.17 -1.89 6.55
C LEU A 127 -4.65 -1.69 6.49
N GLN A 128 -3.88 -2.78 6.41
CA GLN A 128 -2.42 -2.72 6.27
C GLN A 128 -2.03 -1.98 4.97
N SER A 129 -2.66 -2.30 3.84
CA SER A 129 -2.40 -1.61 2.57
C SER A 129 -2.66 -0.12 2.67
N ASP A 130 -3.77 0.28 3.31
CA ASP A 130 -4.10 1.68 3.51
C ASP A 130 -3.11 2.36 4.46
N GLY A 131 -2.72 1.73 5.56
CA GLY A 131 -1.71 2.26 6.46
C GLY A 131 -0.38 2.54 5.77
N PHE A 132 0.08 1.62 4.92
CA PHE A 132 1.29 1.83 4.13
C PHE A 132 1.16 2.95 3.08
N LYS A 133 -0.03 3.13 2.49
CA LYS A 133 -0.28 4.27 1.58
C LYS A 133 -0.25 5.59 2.33
N VAL A 134 -0.92 5.67 3.49
CA VAL A 134 -0.95 6.89 4.33
C VAL A 134 0.46 7.30 4.75
N LEU A 135 1.32 6.33 5.06
CA LEU A 135 2.70 6.60 5.43
C LEU A 135 3.65 6.77 4.24
N HIS A 136 3.17 6.74 2.99
CA HIS A 136 4.00 6.84 1.79
C HIS A 136 5.16 5.83 1.80
N TYR A 137 4.88 4.59 2.20
CA TYR A 137 5.90 3.55 2.39
C TYR A 137 6.77 3.32 1.15
N GLN A 138 6.20 3.41 -0.06
CA GLN A 138 6.97 3.23 -1.29
C GLN A 138 8.02 4.33 -1.51
N ASP A 139 7.81 5.50 -0.91
CA ASP A 139 8.68 6.67 -1.02
C ASP A 139 9.74 6.73 0.09
N CYS A 140 9.77 5.77 1.03
CA CYS A 140 10.75 5.74 2.12
C CYS A 140 12.19 5.87 1.58
N TYR A 141 13.04 6.61 2.29
CA TYR A 141 14.32 7.08 1.74
C TYR A 141 15.56 6.35 2.28
N ASN A 142 15.41 5.48 3.27
CA ASN A 142 16.45 4.55 3.72
C ASN A 142 15.81 3.29 4.33
N VAL A 143 16.61 2.23 4.47
CA VAL A 143 16.14 0.92 4.92
C VAL A 143 15.56 0.99 6.34
N GLU A 144 16.16 1.81 7.20
CA GLU A 144 15.73 2.02 8.58
C GLU A 144 14.33 2.62 8.64
N GLN A 145 14.05 3.66 7.86
CA GLN A 145 12.74 4.31 7.80
C GLN A 145 11.71 3.35 7.24
N CYS A 146 12.00 2.62 6.16
CA CYS A 146 11.08 1.63 5.61
C CYS A 146 10.75 0.55 6.65
N THR A 147 11.76 0.03 7.35
CA THR A 147 11.59 -1.01 8.38
C THR A 147 10.81 -0.50 9.58
N ALA A 148 11.06 0.74 10.00
CA ALA A 148 10.31 1.38 11.07
C ALA A 148 8.85 1.60 10.69
N MET A 149 8.56 2.07 9.48
CA MET A 149 7.18 2.19 8.97
C MET A 149 6.46 0.84 8.97
N LYS A 150 7.11 -0.23 8.46
CA LYS A 150 6.56 -1.59 8.46
C LYS A 150 6.16 -2.06 9.85
N SER A 151 7.04 -1.85 10.82
CA SER A 151 6.79 -2.23 12.22
C SER A 151 5.70 -1.37 12.85
N PHE A 152 5.68 -0.07 12.54
CA PHE A 152 4.70 0.86 13.05
C PHE A 152 3.28 0.55 12.56
N VAL A 153 3.08 0.30 11.25
CA VAL A 153 1.75 -0.05 10.72
C VAL A 153 1.20 -1.30 11.40
N ASP A 154 2.05 -2.31 11.61
CA ASP A 154 1.67 -3.54 12.31
C ASP A 154 1.27 -3.27 13.77
N GLN A 155 2.09 -2.52 14.51
CA GLN A 155 1.77 -2.14 15.90
C GLN A 155 0.47 -1.34 16.01
N VAL A 156 0.25 -0.39 15.11
CA VAL A 156 -0.98 0.43 15.09
C VAL A 156 -2.19 -0.43 14.73
N PHE A 157 -2.04 -1.41 13.83
CA PHE A 157 -3.08 -2.38 13.54
C PHE A 157 -3.42 -3.21 14.79
N VAL A 158 -2.43 -3.86 15.41
CA VAL A 158 -2.64 -4.71 16.59
C VAL A 158 -3.23 -3.93 17.76
N LYS A 159 -2.77 -2.69 17.98
CA LYS A 159 -3.29 -1.79 19.02
C LYS A 159 -4.79 -1.51 18.86
N ASN A 160 -5.25 -1.30 17.63
CA ASN A 160 -6.62 -0.85 17.37
C ASN A 160 -7.59 -2.00 17.05
N PHE A 161 -7.10 -3.09 16.46
CA PHE A 161 -7.95 -4.19 15.98
C PHE A 161 -7.70 -5.53 16.65
N GLY A 162 -6.67 -5.63 17.51
CA GLY A 162 -6.24 -6.88 18.11
C GLY A 162 -5.31 -7.68 17.20
N LYS A 163 -4.75 -8.76 17.73
CA LYS A 163 -3.75 -9.58 17.01
C LYS A 163 -4.35 -10.29 15.79
N LEU A 164 -5.64 -10.64 15.87
CA LEU A 164 -6.33 -11.39 14.81
C LEU A 164 -7.38 -10.55 14.08
N GLY A 165 -7.39 -9.23 14.29
CA GLY A 165 -8.41 -8.34 13.72
C GLY A 165 -9.79 -8.53 14.34
N GLU A 166 -9.85 -8.94 15.62
CA GLU A 166 -11.09 -9.23 16.33
C GLU A 166 -12.05 -8.03 16.38
N PHE A 167 -11.52 -6.81 16.26
CA PHE A 167 -12.28 -5.57 16.35
C PHE A 167 -12.32 -4.76 15.04
N SER A 168 -12.05 -5.39 13.89
CA SER A 168 -12.04 -4.71 12.58
C SER A 168 -13.38 -4.10 12.17
N ASP A 169 -14.51 -4.58 12.71
CA ASP A 169 -15.85 -4.07 12.37
C ASP A 169 -16.26 -2.84 13.19
N ASN A 170 -15.43 -2.39 14.14
CA ASN A 170 -15.73 -1.24 15.00
C ASN A 170 -15.31 0.10 14.35
N PRO A 171 -16.24 1.02 14.02
CA PRO A 171 -15.92 2.30 13.41
C PRO A 171 -15.01 3.20 14.25
N GLU A 172 -15.11 3.14 15.58
CA GLU A 172 -14.28 3.97 16.47
C GLU A 172 -12.82 3.50 16.45
N ASN A 173 -12.58 2.19 16.34
CA ASN A 173 -11.23 1.64 16.17
C ASN A 173 -10.64 2.03 14.82
N SER A 174 -11.45 2.08 13.76
CA SER A 174 -11.02 2.57 12.45
C SER A 174 -10.61 4.05 12.51
N LYS A 175 -11.40 4.91 13.16
CA LYS A 175 -11.03 6.33 13.38
C LYS A 175 -9.73 6.46 14.18
N ALA A 176 -9.58 5.70 15.26
CA ALA A 176 -8.37 5.71 16.08
C ALA A 176 -7.14 5.23 15.30
N TYR A 177 -7.29 4.18 14.49
CA TYR A 177 -6.26 3.67 13.58
C TYR A 177 -5.75 4.76 12.62
N TYR A 178 -6.64 5.46 11.91
CA TYR A 178 -6.22 6.51 10.97
C TYR A 178 -5.65 7.76 11.67
N ARG A 179 -6.10 8.07 12.89
CA ARG A 179 -5.47 9.12 13.70
C ARG A 179 -4.04 8.75 14.06
N ASP A 180 -3.83 7.54 14.58
CA ASP A 180 -2.50 7.05 14.93
C ASP A 180 -1.57 7.00 13.69
N LEU A 181 -2.08 6.61 12.52
CA LEU A 181 -1.33 6.66 11.27
C LEU A 181 -0.94 8.09 10.87
N ASN A 182 -1.83 9.07 11.01
CA ASN A 182 -1.52 10.46 10.72
C ASN A 182 -0.47 11.04 11.66
N ASP A 183 -0.49 10.65 12.94
CA ASP A 183 0.57 11.02 13.89
C ASP A 183 1.91 10.37 13.52
N GLY A 184 1.88 9.09 13.11
CA GLY A 184 3.04 8.40 12.55
C GLY A 184 3.58 9.06 11.29
N PHE A 185 2.71 9.50 10.37
CA PHE A 185 3.11 10.22 9.16
C PHE A 185 3.92 11.47 9.52
N ARG A 186 3.44 12.27 10.48
CA ARG A 186 4.17 13.46 10.97
C ARG A 186 5.52 13.08 11.56
N TYR A 187 5.62 11.97 12.29
CA TYR A 187 6.89 11.50 12.83
C TYR A 187 7.89 11.10 11.73
N PHE A 188 7.45 10.33 10.72
CA PHE A 188 8.35 9.83 9.68
C PHE A 188 8.74 10.87 8.63
N TRP A 189 7.91 11.89 8.42
CA TRP A 189 8.05 12.84 7.31
C TRP A 189 8.25 14.30 7.75
N SER A 190 8.43 14.57 9.04
CA SER A 190 8.79 15.91 9.54
C SER A 190 10.25 16.27 9.29
#